data_AF-A0A0M8MRQ8-F1
#
_entry.id   AF-A0A0M8MRQ8-F1
#
_cell.length_a   1.000
_cell.length_b   1.000
_cell.length_c   1.000
_cell.angle_alpha   90.00
_cell.angle_beta   90.00
_cell.angle_gamma   90.00
#
_symmetry.space_group_name_H-M   'P 1'
#
loop_
_entity.id
_entity.type
_entity.pdbx_description
1 polymer ?
#
loop_
_entity_poly.entity_id
_entity_poly.type
_entity_poly.pdbx_seq_one_letter_code
_entity_poly.pdbx_strand_id
1 'polypeptide(L)'
;MGNPEKRVSHDPIASLIRKENLASDEETRNLEDVACLVFLDGQFDDFEKKSDIDEDKMVEILRKTWGKMSEPGRQLALHMELSDRAKMLIGKALET
;
A
#
# COMPACT_ATOMS: atom_id res chain seq x y z
N MET A 1 -13.53 30.56 36.25
CA MET A 1 -12.50 29.54 35.95
C MET A 1 -12.87 28.88 34.62
N GLY A 2 -12.32 29.37 33.51
CA GLY A 2 -12.44 28.71 32.22
C GLY A 2 -11.19 27.89 31.97
N ASN A 3 -11.34 26.59 31.70
CA ASN A 3 -10.24 25.76 31.23
C ASN A 3 -10.22 25.82 29.69
N PRO A 4 -9.11 26.24 29.07
CA PRO A 4 -8.85 25.84 27.70
C PRO A 4 -7.55 25.03 27.64
N GLU A 5 -7.70 23.72 27.80
CA GLU A 5 -6.77 22.77 27.20
C GLU A 5 -6.81 22.95 25.67
N LYS A 6 -5.96 23.81 25.14
CA LYS A 6 -5.54 23.70 23.74
C LYS A 6 -4.47 22.62 23.66
N ARG A 7 -4.90 21.35 23.65
CA ARG A 7 -4.12 20.31 22.99
C ARG A 7 -4.12 20.65 21.50
N VAL A 8 -2.99 21.15 21.01
CA VAL A 8 -2.74 21.14 19.57
C VAL A 8 -2.67 19.67 19.17
N SER A 9 -3.77 19.15 18.66
CA SER A 9 -3.82 17.88 17.95
C SER A 9 -3.10 18.08 16.62
N HIS A 10 -1.77 17.99 16.66
CA HIS A 10 -1.01 17.69 15.45
C HIS A 10 -1.38 16.26 15.08
N ASP A 11 -2.33 16.15 14.14
CA ASP A 11 -2.76 14.89 13.57
C ASP A 11 -1.75 14.56 12.44
N PRO A 12 -0.76 13.68 12.68
CA PRO A 12 0.30 13.41 11.70
C PRO A 12 -0.27 12.90 10.37
N ILE A 13 -1.46 12.28 10.41
CA ILE A 13 -2.17 11.78 9.24
C ILE A 13 -2.58 12.94 8.32
N ALA A 14 -3.02 14.07 8.88
CA ALA A 14 -3.45 15.23 8.11
C ALA A 14 -2.29 15.96 7.41
N SER A 15 -1.09 15.95 8.01
CA SER A 15 0.12 16.51 7.41
C SER A 15 0.70 15.60 6.32
N LEU A 16 0.66 14.28 6.52
CA LEU A 16 1.05 13.29 5.50
C LEU A 16 0.19 13.40 4.23
N ILE A 17 -1.12 13.64 4.37
CA ILE A 17 -2.02 13.89 3.23
C ILE A 17 -1.67 15.18 2.48
N ARG A 18 -1.17 16.21 3.19
CA ARG A 18 -0.87 17.54 2.64
C ARG A 18 0.51 17.67 2.00
N LYS A 19 1.37 16.66 2.11
CA LYS A 19 2.74 16.66 1.53
C LYS A 19 3.60 17.85 1.98
N GLU A 20 3.32 18.41 3.16
CA GLU A 20 4.13 19.48 3.73
C GLU A 20 5.34 18.86 4.43
N ASN A 21 6.54 19.08 3.88
CA ASN A 21 7.83 18.54 4.31
C ASN A 21 7.97 17.02 4.21
N LEU A 22 8.13 16.50 2.98
CA LEU A 22 8.70 15.18 2.73
C LEU A 22 10.18 15.18 3.16
N ALA A 23 10.41 15.16 4.46
CA ALA A 23 11.71 14.96 5.04
C ALA A 23 12.02 13.46 4.96
N SER A 24 13.00 13.11 4.12
CA SER A 24 13.69 11.81 4.08
C SER A 24 13.00 10.73 3.25
N ASP A 25 13.81 10.04 2.43
CA ASP A 25 13.41 8.88 1.62
C ASP A 25 12.71 7.77 2.43
N GLU A 26 12.87 7.75 3.75
CA GLU A 26 12.27 6.74 4.64
C GLU A 26 10.77 6.94 4.83
N GLU A 27 10.30 8.15 5.13
CA GLU A 27 8.86 8.41 5.28
C GLU A 27 8.12 8.20 3.95
N THR A 28 8.76 8.55 2.83
CA THR A 28 8.22 8.30 1.49
C THR A 28 8.09 6.80 1.22
N ARG A 29 9.12 6.01 1.54
CA ARG A 29 9.09 4.55 1.39
C ARG A 29 8.02 3.90 2.27
N ASN A 30 7.89 4.32 3.53
CA ASN A 30 6.85 3.83 4.42
C ASN A 30 5.45 4.13 3.88
N LEU A 31 5.25 5.32 3.30
CA LEU A 31 3.98 5.68 2.68
C LEU A 31 3.70 4.84 1.43
N GLU A 32 4.72 4.57 0.60
CA GLU A 32 4.59 3.67 -0.55
C GLU A 32 4.23 2.24 -0.14
N ASP A 33 4.86 1.72 0.91
CA ASP A 33 4.53 0.41 1.49
C ASP A 33 3.07 0.36 1.95
N VAL A 34 2.64 1.33 2.75
CA VAL A 34 1.26 1.40 3.23
C VAL A 34 0.28 1.49 2.06
N ALA A 35 0.58 2.30 1.03
CA ALA A 35 -0.26 2.41 -0.15
C ALA A 35 -0.39 1.06 -0.90
N CYS A 36 0.71 0.32 -1.04
CA CYS A 36 0.71 -1.00 -1.69
C CYS A 36 -0.06 -2.04 -0.85
N LEU A 37 0.13 -2.05 0.47
CA LEU A 37 -0.56 -2.97 1.37
C LEU A 37 -2.07 -2.72 1.39
N VAL A 38 -2.51 -1.47 1.49
CA VAL A 38 -3.94 -1.10 1.43
C VAL A 38 -4.56 -1.49 0.10
N PHE A 39 -3.82 -1.35 -1.01
CA PHE A 39 -4.29 -1.82 -2.31
C PHE A 39 -4.51 -3.34 -2.32
N LEU A 40 -3.53 -4.12 -1.82
CA LEU A 40 -3.63 -5.58 -1.76
C LEU A 40 -4.79 -6.06 -0.88
N ASP A 41 -5.01 -5.40 0.27
CA ASP A 41 -6.05 -5.77 1.24
C ASP A 41 -7.47 -5.44 0.77
N GLY A 42 -7.66 -4.19 0.32
CA GLY A 42 -9.01 -3.63 0.20
C GLY A 42 -9.47 -3.34 -1.23
N GLN A 43 -8.57 -3.40 -2.22
CA GLN A 43 -8.87 -2.95 -3.58
C GLN A 43 -8.55 -3.98 -4.65
N PHE A 44 -7.67 -4.94 -4.35
CA PHE A 44 -7.14 -5.89 -5.32
C PHE A 44 -8.25 -6.67 -6.04
N ASP A 45 -9.15 -7.32 -5.28
CA ASP A 45 -10.15 -8.23 -5.83
C ASP A 45 -11.15 -7.52 -6.75
N ASP A 46 -11.48 -6.26 -6.47
CA ASP A 46 -12.35 -5.46 -7.33
C ASP A 46 -11.59 -4.86 -8.51
N PHE A 47 -10.31 -4.54 -8.32
CA PHE A 47 -9.45 -4.03 -9.37
C PHE A 47 -9.20 -5.08 -10.45
N GLU A 48 -8.91 -6.33 -10.07
CA GLU A 48 -8.62 -7.43 -11.01
C GLU A 48 -9.84 -7.83 -11.85
N LYS A 49 -11.05 -7.67 -11.33
CA LYS A 49 -12.30 -7.99 -12.05
C LYS A 49 -12.70 -6.96 -13.12
N LYS A 50 -11.97 -5.86 -13.25
CA LYS A 50 -12.27 -4.85 -14.26
C LYS A 50 -12.07 -5.43 -15.66
N SER A 51 -12.97 -5.11 -16.58
CA SER A 51 -12.99 -5.72 -17.92
C SER A 51 -11.76 -5.38 -18.78
N ASP A 52 -10.99 -4.36 -18.43
CA ASP A 52 -9.74 -3.99 -19.09
C ASP A 52 -8.48 -4.57 -18.42
N ILE A 53 -8.64 -5.38 -17.38
CA ILE A 53 -7.56 -6.04 -16.65
C ILE A 53 -7.61 -7.54 -16.98
N ASP A 54 -6.70 -7.98 -17.83
CA ASP A 54 -6.42 -9.39 -18.01
C ASP A 54 -5.34 -9.86 -17.01
N GLU A 55 -5.12 -11.17 -16.98
CA GLU A 55 -4.17 -11.79 -16.06
C GLU A 55 -2.74 -11.28 -16.26
N ASP A 56 -2.28 -11.14 -17.50
CA ASP A 56 -0.92 -10.70 -17.81
C ASP A 56 -0.68 -9.26 -17.36
N LYS A 57 -1.63 -8.36 -17.63
CA LYS A 57 -1.62 -6.97 -17.17
C LYS A 57 -1.67 -6.92 -15.65
N MET A 58 -2.45 -7.78 -15.00
CA MET A 58 -2.52 -7.83 -13.55
C MET A 58 -1.19 -8.28 -12.92
N VAL A 59 -0.55 -9.29 -13.51
CA VAL A 59 0.79 -9.75 -13.10
C VAL A 59 1.83 -8.65 -13.28
N GLU A 60 1.80 -7.90 -14.39
CA GLU A 60 2.68 -6.76 -14.60
C GLU A 60 2.49 -5.65 -13.56
N ILE A 61 1.24 -5.34 -13.21
CA ILE A 61 0.91 -4.39 -12.14
C ILE A 61 1.46 -4.88 -10.81
N LEU A 62 1.26 -6.15 -10.47
CA LEU A 62 1.77 -6.74 -9.24
C LEU A 62 3.30 -6.69 -9.17
N ARG A 63 4.02 -6.95 -10.26
CA ARG A 63 5.49 -6.80 -10.31
C ARG A 63 5.92 -5.36 -9.99
N LYS A 64 5.23 -4.37 -10.56
CA LYS A 64 5.50 -2.95 -10.27
C LYS A 64 5.16 -2.58 -8.82
N THR A 65 4.05 -3.09 -8.29
CA THR A 65 3.67 -2.91 -6.87
C THR A 65 4.73 -3.51 -5.95
N TRP A 66 5.22 -4.72 -6.26
CA TRP A 66 6.28 -5.38 -5.49
C TRP A 66 7.61 -4.63 -5.53
N GLY A 67 7.94 -4.03 -6.68
CA GLY A 67 9.15 -3.23 -6.86
C GLY A 67 9.14 -1.88 -6.13
N LYS A 68 7.96 -1.34 -5.81
CA LYS A 68 7.80 -0.12 -4.98
C LYS A 68 7.91 -0.41 -3.49
N MET A 69 7.56 -1.63 -3.07
CA MET A 69 7.62 -1.99 -1.66
C MET A 69 9.06 -2.16 -1.17
N SER A 70 9.29 -1.81 0.08
CA SER A 70 10.48 -2.19 0.83
C SER A 70 10.46 -3.70 1.16
N GLU A 71 11.57 -4.21 1.67
CA GLU A 71 11.63 -5.59 2.13
C GLU A 71 10.63 -5.87 3.28
N PRO A 72 10.56 -5.04 4.35
CA PRO A 72 9.50 -5.15 5.35
C PRO A 72 8.08 -5.12 4.76
N GLY A 73 7.81 -4.24 3.79
CA GLY A 73 6.51 -4.15 3.12
C GLY A 73 6.14 -5.46 2.41
N ARG A 74 7.07 -6.05 1.66
CA ARG A 74 6.87 -7.36 1.01
C ARG A 74 6.62 -8.46 2.03
N GLN A 75 7.37 -8.49 3.13
CA GLN A 75 7.16 -9.49 4.17
C GLN A 75 5.77 -9.37 4.79
N LEU A 76 5.29 -8.16 5.08
CA LEU A 76 3.92 -7.96 5.55
C LEU A 76 2.89 -8.48 4.54
N ALA A 77 3.06 -8.15 3.25
CA ALA A 77 2.15 -8.60 2.19
C ALA A 77 2.03 -10.14 2.12
N LEU A 78 3.14 -10.87 2.33
CA LEU A 78 3.14 -12.34 2.33
C LEU A 78 2.42 -12.96 3.53
N HIS A 79 2.26 -12.22 4.63
CA HIS A 79 1.56 -12.69 5.84
C HIS A 79 0.10 -12.23 5.89
N MET A 80 -0.37 -11.45 4.91
CA MET A 80 -1.76 -10.99 4.84
C MET A 80 -2.72 -12.12 4.45
N GLU A 81 -3.95 -12.05 4.96
CA GLU A 81 -5.04 -12.94 4.56
C GLU A 81 -5.64 -12.51 3.22
N LEU A 82 -4.88 -12.73 2.15
CA LEU A 82 -5.33 -12.43 0.78
C LEU A 82 -6.18 -13.56 0.18
N SER A 83 -7.01 -13.20 -0.81
CA SER A 83 -7.80 -14.16 -1.59
C SER A 83 -6.90 -15.17 -2.33
N ASP A 84 -7.43 -16.36 -2.64
CA ASP A 84 -6.67 -17.38 -3.37
C ASP A 84 -6.24 -16.90 -4.76
N ARG A 85 -7.09 -16.08 -5.40
CA ARG A 85 -6.78 -15.43 -6.69
C ARG A 85 -5.61 -14.46 -6.53
N ALA A 86 -5.62 -13.62 -5.50
CA ALA A 86 -4.53 -12.71 -5.21
C ALA A 86 -3.21 -13.43 -4.97
N LYS A 87 -3.22 -14.48 -4.11
CA LYS A 87 -2.03 -15.29 -3.83
C LYS A 87 -1.46 -15.93 -5.09
N MET A 88 -2.31 -16.47 -5.96
CA MET A 88 -1.88 -17.06 -7.23
C MET A 88 -1.23 -16.04 -8.16
N LEU A 89 -1.84 -14.85 -8.32
CA LEU A 89 -1.31 -13.80 -9.18
C LEU A 89 -0.01 -13.19 -8.63
N ILE A 90 0.10 -13.06 -7.30
CA ILE A 90 1.35 -12.66 -6.63
C ILE A 90 2.42 -13.72 -6.88
N GLY A 91 2.11 -15.01 -6.73
CA GLY A 91 3.04 -16.10 -7.04
C GLY A 91 3.61 -15.98 -8.45
N LYS A 92 2.73 -15.83 -9.46
CA LYS A 92 3.13 -15.59 -10.86
C LYS A 92 4.00 -14.35 -11.05
N ALA A 93 3.72 -13.28 -10.31
CA ALA A 93 4.53 -12.07 -10.36
C ALA A 93 5.95 -12.29 -9.82
N LEU A 94 6.14 -13.19 -8.85
CA LEU A 94 7.42 -13.48 -8.19
C LEU A 94 8.24 -14.60 -8.86
N GLU A 95 7.63 -15.47 -9.66
CA GLU A 95 8.29 -16.57 -10.40
C GLU A 95 9.17 -16.08 -11.58
N THR A 96 10.00 -15.05 -11.37
CA THR A 96 10.86 -14.47 -12.42
C THR A 96 12.31 -14.93 -12.28
#